data_AF-A0A6L4B3K0-F1
#
_entry.id   AF-A0A6L4B3K0-F1
#
_cell.length_a   1.000
_cell.length_b   1.000
_cell.length_c   1.000
_cell.angle_alpha   90.00
_cell.angle_beta   90.00
_cell.angle_gamma   90.00
#
_symmetry.space_group_name_H-M   'P 1'
#
loop_
_entity.id
_entity.type
_entity.pdbx_description
1 polymer ?
#
loop_
_entity_poly.entity_id
_entity_poly.type
_entity_poly.pdbx_seq_one_letter_code
_entity_poly.pdbx_strand_id
1 'polypeptide(L)'
;MIVYSTVLKVARGSEPGFRRAIFEWLTTKHHTPTLGGVRAAEELTSGAGGRIGQSPAWLDVLDDRGGESPDWRTLGVRYRHPDSQDANRSWVTVAGYRRGLPETDDVITVELRVEEMSPLVRTKFEPSRPNLIDLLLRHCAPSPATPGLKVRDLKTPEDVGRWAEGLHSMNRRVPYVLVSPTEQWTGRYLADADVLQHLLLGVAEVARIPIEADQFLVTDKIGKPYSAWWGAVAFYLPPSARWSSQRGTLFPVKRFLREELEREEKPEANLIFPHVLHWANWHAADSVIRWEALTDIAARARLTAARARIAQEGAGDQAELLKLFEKEVERQSLDLEVLRKAHDAAAEERDLARLELEEKTAEVEFQKSAFIQMQEQMTREAPRVELTAELAEAVLAFAGGRANLTSALALVAAARPNRVEILESAWRSAREADTLEPRVVRHATDLLLTLSGPYWEQLREGKGDAGARGLFGDSYAARESETVATNRRARDLRTFNYSGESVRMESHLRVGVKDSIATTWRCHFLWDSVRQRIVIGHCGKHLDFR
;
A
#
# COMPACT_ATOMS: atom_id res chain seq x y z
N MET A 1 -23.61 14.35 10.13
CA MET A 1 -22.53 13.60 9.46
C MET A 1 -23.16 12.69 8.41
N ILE A 2 -22.67 12.69 7.17
CA ILE A 2 -23.12 11.74 6.15
C ILE A 2 -22.52 10.37 6.47
N VAL A 3 -23.37 9.34 6.51
CA VAL A 3 -22.99 7.95 6.76
C VAL A 3 -22.95 7.15 5.47
N TYR A 4 -23.88 7.40 4.55
CA TYR A 4 -23.95 6.69 3.27
C TYR A 4 -24.50 7.62 2.20
N SER A 5 -23.93 7.58 1.01
CA SER A 5 -24.44 8.34 -0.14
C SER A 5 -24.21 7.56 -1.43
N THR A 6 -25.24 7.40 -2.24
CA THR A 6 -25.18 6.60 -3.47
C THR A 6 -25.97 7.23 -4.60
N VAL A 7 -25.55 6.92 -5.83
CA VAL A 7 -26.25 7.25 -7.07
C VAL A 7 -26.55 5.96 -7.84
N LEU A 8 -27.83 5.71 -8.11
CA LEU A 8 -28.31 4.58 -8.88
C LEU A 8 -28.84 5.09 -10.22
N LYS A 9 -28.41 4.45 -11.31
CA LYS A 9 -28.98 4.68 -12.64
C LYS A 9 -30.01 3.60 -12.90
N VAL A 10 -31.21 4.00 -13.28
CA VAL A 10 -32.34 3.08 -13.44
C VAL A 10 -33.03 3.30 -14.77
N ALA A 11 -33.75 2.28 -15.22
CA ALA A 11 -34.48 2.37 -16.48
C ALA A 11 -35.41 3.59 -16.47
N ARG A 12 -35.51 4.29 -17.61
CA ARG A 12 -36.40 5.45 -17.75
C ARG A 12 -37.85 5.07 -17.42
N GLY A 13 -38.52 5.89 -16.62
CA GLY A 13 -39.89 5.63 -16.16
C GLY A 13 -39.97 4.84 -14.85
N SER A 14 -38.88 4.72 -14.10
CA SER A 14 -38.84 3.98 -12.83
C SER A 14 -39.51 4.68 -11.63
N GLU A 15 -40.15 5.82 -11.86
CA GLU A 15 -40.88 6.59 -10.83
C GLU A 15 -41.88 5.74 -10.02
N PRO A 16 -42.74 4.90 -10.62
CA PRO A 16 -43.67 4.07 -9.85
C PRO A 16 -42.94 3.06 -8.95
N GLY A 17 -41.84 2.49 -9.45
CA GLY A 17 -40.97 1.60 -8.68
C GLY A 17 -40.31 2.32 -7.50
N PHE A 18 -39.88 3.56 -7.68
CA PHE A 18 -39.30 4.38 -6.62
C PHE A 18 -40.32 4.65 -5.52
N ARG A 19 -41.54 5.07 -5.88
CA ARG A 19 -42.64 5.29 -4.90
C ARG A 19 -42.95 4.01 -4.13
N ARG A 20 -43.00 2.86 -4.82
CA ARG A 20 -43.23 1.55 -4.21
C ARG A 20 -42.13 1.17 -3.23
N ALA A 21 -40.87 1.35 -3.61
CA ALA A 21 -39.72 1.05 -2.75
C ALA A 21 -39.73 1.89 -1.47
N ILE A 22 -40.01 3.20 -1.56
CA ILE A 22 -40.15 4.08 -0.39
C ILE A 22 -41.29 3.62 0.51
N PHE A 23 -42.44 3.29 -0.08
CA PHE A 23 -43.61 2.83 0.66
C PHE A 23 -43.33 1.53 1.45
N GLU A 24 -42.76 0.51 0.78
CA GLU A 24 -42.41 -0.76 1.41
C GLU A 24 -41.35 -0.57 2.51
N TRP A 25 -40.38 0.33 2.28
CA TRP A 25 -39.34 0.66 3.25
C TRP A 25 -39.89 1.28 4.53
N LEU A 26 -40.75 2.30 4.39
CA LEU A 26 -41.40 2.95 5.53
C LEU A 26 -42.32 1.99 6.30
N THR A 27 -43.03 1.13 5.59
CA THR A 27 -43.92 0.11 6.20
C THR A 27 -43.12 -0.90 7.02
N THR A 28 -41.98 -1.34 6.52
CA THR A 28 -41.08 -2.28 7.23
C THR A 28 -40.52 -1.67 8.51
N LYS A 29 -40.23 -0.35 8.51
CA LYS A 29 -39.64 0.35 9.65
C LYS A 29 -40.60 0.58 10.82
N HIS A 30 -41.90 0.68 10.58
CA HIS A 30 -42.88 1.12 11.60
C HIS A 30 -43.89 0.07 12.04
N HIS A 31 -43.83 -1.17 11.51
CA HIS A 31 -44.82 -2.24 11.73
C HIS A 31 -46.30 -1.87 11.44
N THR A 32 -46.53 -0.62 11.05
CA THR A 32 -47.83 0.02 10.77
C THR A 32 -47.57 1.12 9.75
N PRO A 33 -48.39 1.29 8.70
CA PRO A 33 -48.21 2.33 7.67
C PRO A 33 -48.53 3.75 8.16
N THR A 34 -48.54 3.99 9.47
CA THR A 34 -49.08 5.19 10.09
C THR A 34 -48.06 5.88 10.98
N LEU A 35 -47.31 6.83 10.42
CA LEU A 35 -46.79 7.97 11.18
C LEU A 35 -47.99 8.83 11.61
N GLY A 36 -48.59 8.53 12.78
CA GLY A 36 -49.64 9.36 13.39
C GLY A 36 -51.05 9.25 12.80
N GLY A 37 -51.46 8.07 12.32
CA GLY A 37 -52.81 7.81 11.80
C GLY A 37 -53.01 8.34 10.37
N VAL A 38 -53.13 7.41 9.40
CA VAL A 38 -53.48 7.61 7.98
C VAL A 38 -52.79 8.78 7.27
N ARG A 39 -51.81 8.54 6.36
CA ARG A 39 -51.57 9.35 5.11
C ARG A 39 -50.27 9.15 4.34
N ALA A 40 -49.26 8.39 4.81
CA ALA A 40 -47.99 8.29 4.06
C ALA A 40 -48.17 7.67 2.65
N ALA A 41 -49.03 6.66 2.52
CA ALA A 41 -49.34 6.03 1.23
C ALA A 41 -50.15 6.95 0.31
N GLU A 42 -51.14 7.67 0.85
CA GLU A 42 -52.02 8.58 0.12
C GLU A 42 -51.28 9.84 -0.35
N GLU A 43 -50.34 10.40 0.43
CA GLU A 43 -49.53 11.54 -0.01
C GLU A 43 -48.47 11.15 -1.05
N LEU A 44 -47.81 10.00 -0.87
CA LEU A 44 -46.91 9.44 -1.88
C LEU A 44 -47.62 9.06 -3.19
N THR A 45 -48.94 8.86 -3.20
CA THR A 45 -49.71 8.53 -4.42
C THR A 45 -50.50 9.71 -4.98
N SER A 46 -50.98 10.63 -4.14
CA SER A 46 -51.71 11.83 -4.56
C SER A 46 -50.80 12.90 -5.17
N GLY A 47 -49.51 12.89 -4.80
CA GLY A 47 -48.53 13.86 -5.28
C GLY A 47 -48.67 15.27 -4.68
N ALA A 48 -49.37 15.38 -3.55
CA ALA A 48 -49.30 16.57 -2.71
C ALA A 48 -48.01 16.49 -1.87
N GLY A 49 -47.06 17.41 -2.09
CA GLY A 49 -45.89 17.55 -1.22
C GLY A 49 -46.28 18.10 0.16
N GLY A 50 -45.61 17.66 1.22
CA GLY A 50 -45.98 17.98 2.60
C GLY A 50 -45.10 17.32 3.65
N ARG A 51 -45.29 17.72 4.91
CA ARG A 51 -44.69 17.06 6.09
C ARG A 51 -45.72 16.17 6.77
N ILE A 52 -45.36 14.93 7.03
CA ILE A 52 -46.16 13.93 7.73
C ILE A 52 -45.49 13.60 9.07
N GLY A 53 -46.28 13.56 10.14
CA GLY A 53 -45.80 13.30 11.50
C GLY A 53 -45.22 14.52 12.22
N GLN A 54 -44.71 14.30 13.44
CA GLN A 54 -44.11 15.32 14.29
C GLN A 54 -42.87 14.75 15.00
N SER A 55 -42.04 15.62 15.58
CA SER A 55 -40.88 15.21 16.38
C SER A 55 -41.25 14.12 17.39
N PRO A 56 -40.46 13.04 17.55
CA PRO A 56 -39.09 12.86 17.05
C PRO A 56 -38.96 12.21 15.66
N ALA A 57 -40.06 11.81 15.01
CA ALA A 57 -40.02 11.13 13.71
C ALA A 57 -41.01 11.74 12.70
N TRP A 58 -40.49 12.16 11.54
CA TRP A 58 -41.28 12.84 10.52
C TRP A 58 -40.78 12.51 9.10
N LEU A 59 -41.64 12.74 8.12
CA LEU A 59 -41.40 12.51 6.71
C LEU A 59 -41.75 13.78 5.93
N ASP A 60 -40.80 14.34 5.19
CA ASP A 60 -41.06 15.38 4.20
C ASP A 60 -41.12 14.74 2.81
N VAL A 61 -42.13 15.07 2.03
CA VAL A 61 -42.30 14.65 0.63
C VAL A 61 -42.32 15.89 -0.26
N LEU A 62 -41.51 15.87 -1.31
CA LEU A 62 -41.47 16.89 -2.34
C LEU A 62 -41.75 16.23 -3.69
N ASP A 63 -42.88 16.54 -4.29
CA ASP A 63 -43.27 16.07 -5.62
C ASP A 63 -43.40 17.30 -6.53
N ASP A 64 -42.44 17.48 -7.43
CA ASP A 64 -42.44 18.60 -8.37
C ASP A 64 -42.69 18.09 -9.80
N ARG A 65 -43.85 18.47 -10.33
CA ARG A 65 -44.45 17.89 -11.54
C ARG A 65 -44.38 18.79 -12.75
N GLY A 66 -43.26 19.39 -13.08
CA GLY A 66 -43.12 19.75 -14.49
C GLY A 66 -43.73 21.11 -14.92
N GLY A 67 -44.58 21.74 -14.11
CA GLY A 67 -45.56 22.65 -14.72
C GLY A 67 -46.18 21.96 -15.97
N GLU A 68 -46.26 22.66 -17.10
CA GLU A 68 -46.76 22.11 -18.37
C GLU A 68 -45.77 21.23 -19.15
N SER A 69 -44.50 21.09 -18.74
CA SER A 69 -43.53 20.29 -19.47
C SER A 69 -43.45 18.85 -18.90
N PRO A 70 -43.84 17.82 -19.68
CA PRO A 70 -43.90 16.42 -19.23
C PRO A 70 -42.52 15.79 -18.95
N ASP A 71 -41.46 16.41 -19.46
CA ASP A 71 -40.12 15.85 -19.49
C ASP A 71 -39.32 16.07 -18.20
N TRP A 72 -39.76 16.98 -17.32
CA TRP A 72 -39.14 17.17 -16.02
C TRP A 72 -40.04 16.66 -14.88
N ARG A 73 -39.49 15.71 -14.13
CA ARG A 73 -40.11 15.08 -12.97
C ARG A 73 -39.05 14.89 -11.91
N THR A 74 -39.29 15.48 -10.74
CA THR A 74 -38.41 15.32 -9.59
C THR A 74 -39.23 15.00 -8.35
N LEU A 75 -38.85 13.93 -7.66
CA LEU A 75 -39.50 13.47 -6.44
C LEU A 75 -38.44 13.32 -5.36
N GLY A 76 -38.73 13.81 -4.17
CA GLY A 76 -37.84 13.79 -3.02
C GLY A 76 -38.58 13.31 -1.78
N VAL A 77 -37.89 12.53 -0.97
CA VAL A 77 -38.38 12.08 0.33
C VAL A 77 -37.28 12.28 1.36
N ARG A 78 -37.59 12.93 2.48
CA ARG A 78 -36.68 13.11 3.61
C ARG A 78 -37.34 12.59 4.87
N TYR A 79 -36.80 11.50 5.41
CA TYR A 79 -37.33 10.82 6.58
C TYR A 79 -36.36 10.96 7.75
N ARG A 80 -36.86 11.39 8.93
CA ARG A 80 -36.09 11.46 10.18
C ARG A 80 -36.68 10.53 11.23
N HIS A 81 -35.81 9.85 11.99
CA HIS A 81 -36.21 9.06 13.15
C HIS A 81 -35.12 9.05 14.24
N PRO A 82 -35.48 8.81 15.52
CA PRO A 82 -34.51 8.68 16.60
C PRO A 82 -33.65 7.42 16.44
N ASP A 83 -32.42 7.47 16.94
CA ASP A 83 -31.54 6.30 17.08
C ASP A 83 -32.06 5.36 18.18
N SER A 84 -31.85 4.05 18.03
CA SER A 84 -32.34 3.04 18.97
C SER A 84 -31.48 2.90 20.22
N GLN A 85 -30.23 3.37 20.19
CA GLN A 85 -29.26 3.27 21.27
C GLN A 85 -28.99 4.61 21.97
N ASP A 86 -29.17 5.74 21.28
CA ASP A 86 -28.92 7.08 21.84
C ASP A 86 -30.06 8.07 21.54
N ALA A 87 -30.74 8.54 22.61
CA ALA A 87 -31.84 9.48 22.48
C ALA A 87 -31.44 10.85 21.94
N ASN A 88 -30.15 11.23 22.00
CA ASN A 88 -29.64 12.49 21.46
C ASN A 88 -29.16 12.37 20.01
N ARG A 89 -29.32 11.19 19.39
CA ARG A 89 -28.98 10.94 17.99
C ARG A 89 -30.25 10.72 17.17
N SER A 90 -30.27 11.26 15.96
CA SER A 90 -31.31 10.98 14.96
C SER A 90 -30.69 10.58 13.63
N TRP A 91 -31.35 9.67 12.94
CA TRP A 91 -31.03 9.30 11.57
C TRP A 91 -31.93 10.07 10.62
N VAL A 92 -31.34 10.57 9.53
CA VAL A 92 -32.07 11.21 8.44
C VAL A 92 -31.70 10.51 7.15
N THR A 93 -32.70 10.01 6.43
CA THR A 93 -32.54 9.44 5.09
C THR A 93 -33.20 10.38 4.08
N VAL A 94 -32.44 10.77 3.05
CA VAL A 94 -32.93 11.54 1.91
C VAL A 94 -32.88 10.65 0.68
N ALA A 95 -33.99 10.51 -0.03
CA ALA A 95 -34.06 9.80 -1.29
C ALA A 95 -34.62 10.75 -2.37
N GLY A 96 -33.90 10.90 -3.48
CA GLY A 96 -34.29 11.72 -4.61
C GLY A 96 -34.42 10.88 -5.88
N TYR A 97 -35.40 11.19 -6.70
CA TYR A 97 -35.60 10.66 -8.04
C TYR A 97 -35.66 11.83 -9.03
N ARG A 98 -34.96 11.70 -10.14
CA ARG A 98 -35.00 12.63 -11.26
C ARG A 98 -35.14 11.86 -12.56
N ARG A 99 -36.11 12.28 -13.37
CA ARG A 99 -36.28 11.74 -14.73
C ARG A 99 -35.12 12.17 -15.64
N GLY A 100 -34.59 11.21 -16.38
CA GLY A 100 -33.60 11.47 -17.43
C GLY A 100 -34.21 12.20 -18.63
N LEU A 101 -33.38 12.93 -19.36
CA LEU A 101 -33.69 13.38 -20.72
C LEU A 101 -34.01 12.18 -21.63
N PRO A 102 -34.67 12.38 -22.79
CA PRO A 102 -34.83 11.34 -23.79
C PRO A 102 -33.50 10.60 -24.04
N GLU A 103 -33.54 9.27 -24.10
CA GLU A 103 -32.36 8.39 -24.29
C GLU A 103 -31.36 8.30 -23.11
N THR A 104 -31.65 8.93 -21.97
CA THR A 104 -30.84 8.80 -20.75
C THR A 104 -31.57 8.05 -19.65
N ASP A 105 -30.80 7.37 -18.79
CA ASP A 105 -31.32 6.69 -17.59
C ASP A 105 -31.91 7.70 -16.60
N ASP A 106 -32.91 7.25 -15.86
CA ASP A 106 -33.38 7.96 -14.67
C ASP A 106 -32.34 7.84 -13.56
N VAL A 107 -32.30 8.84 -12.68
CA VAL A 107 -31.32 8.90 -11.58
C VAL A 107 -32.04 8.86 -10.25
N ILE A 108 -31.64 7.92 -9.39
CA ILE A 108 -32.06 7.84 -8.00
C ILE A 108 -30.84 8.08 -7.11
N THR A 109 -30.99 8.89 -6.08
CA THR A 109 -29.93 9.14 -5.10
C THR A 109 -30.45 8.89 -3.71
N VAL A 110 -29.65 8.24 -2.87
CA VAL A 110 -30.01 8.00 -1.47
C VAL A 110 -28.86 8.45 -0.60
N GLU A 111 -29.17 9.26 0.40
CA GLU A 111 -28.25 9.72 1.41
C GLU A 111 -28.77 9.35 2.80
N LEU A 112 -27.91 8.78 3.63
CA LEU A 112 -28.15 8.53 5.05
C LEU A 112 -27.20 9.41 5.84
N ARG A 113 -27.72 10.18 6.79
CA ARG A 113 -26.93 11.01 7.69
C ARG A 113 -27.38 10.84 9.15
N VAL A 114 -26.46 11.12 10.05
CA VAL A 114 -26.67 11.17 11.49
C VAL A 114 -26.63 12.62 11.95
N GLU A 115 -27.58 13.00 12.79
CA GLU A 115 -27.67 14.29 13.46
C GLU A 115 -27.58 14.06 14.97
N GLU A 116 -26.57 14.67 15.61
CA GLU A 116 -26.35 14.59 17.05
C GLU A 116 -26.72 15.93 17.69
N MET A 117 -27.61 15.88 18.69
CA MET A 117 -28.11 17.05 19.39
C MET A 117 -27.19 17.47 20.55
N SER A 118 -26.26 16.60 20.95
CA SER A 118 -25.38 16.81 22.09
C SER A 118 -23.95 16.35 21.76
N PRO A 119 -22.92 17.13 22.13
CA PRO A 119 -21.52 16.71 22.00
C PRO A 119 -21.15 15.60 23.00
N LEU A 120 -22.05 15.24 23.92
CA LEU A 120 -21.86 14.16 24.90
C LEU A 120 -22.21 12.78 24.34
N VAL A 121 -22.66 12.69 23.08
CA VAL A 121 -22.88 11.41 22.41
C VAL A 121 -21.52 10.70 22.25
N ARG A 122 -21.35 9.60 22.97
CA ARG A 122 -20.12 8.77 22.95
C ARG A 122 -20.34 7.37 22.38
N THR A 123 -21.59 6.98 22.21
CA THR A 123 -21.98 5.72 21.58
C THR A 123 -21.50 5.72 20.13
N LYS A 124 -20.63 4.79 19.73
CA LYS A 124 -20.29 4.66 18.31
C LYS A 124 -21.50 4.11 17.55
N PHE A 125 -21.75 4.58 16.33
CA PHE A 125 -22.66 3.91 15.42
C PHE A 125 -21.87 3.11 14.39
N GLU A 126 -22.45 2.03 13.91
CA GLU A 126 -21.90 1.24 12.82
C GLU A 126 -22.45 1.79 11.49
N PRO A 127 -21.58 2.23 10.56
CA PRO A 127 -22.00 2.61 9.23
C PRO A 127 -22.70 1.42 8.57
N SER A 128 -23.89 1.65 8.03
CA SER A 128 -24.65 0.61 7.34
C SER A 128 -25.31 1.16 6.10
N ARG A 129 -25.52 0.27 5.13
CA ARG A 129 -26.29 0.56 3.93
C ARG A 129 -27.79 0.50 4.27
N PRO A 130 -28.60 1.51 3.91
CA PRO A 130 -30.05 1.45 4.10
C PRO A 130 -30.67 0.28 3.32
N ASN A 131 -31.56 -0.50 3.97
CA ASN A 131 -32.37 -1.53 3.29
C ASN A 131 -33.25 -0.97 2.16
N LEU A 132 -33.46 0.36 2.13
CA LEU A 132 -34.09 1.04 1.00
C LEU A 132 -33.39 0.73 -0.34
N ILE A 133 -32.06 0.54 -0.34
CA ILE A 133 -31.30 0.22 -1.55
C ILE A 133 -31.76 -1.12 -2.15
N ASP A 134 -31.98 -2.15 -1.33
CA ASP A 134 -32.46 -3.45 -1.82
C ASP A 134 -33.86 -3.35 -2.44
N LEU A 135 -34.73 -2.53 -1.84
CA LEU A 135 -36.07 -2.29 -2.37
C LEU A 135 -36.02 -1.53 -3.70
N LEU A 136 -35.13 -0.54 -3.82
CA LEU A 136 -34.93 0.19 -5.08
C LEU A 136 -34.43 -0.72 -6.19
N LEU A 137 -33.50 -1.63 -5.89
CA LEU A 137 -33.01 -2.60 -6.89
C LEU A 137 -34.10 -3.56 -7.37
N ARG A 138 -34.98 -3.99 -6.46
CA ARG A 138 -36.11 -4.87 -6.79
C ARG A 138 -37.15 -4.18 -7.65
N HIS A 139 -37.44 -2.90 -7.41
CA HIS A 139 -38.58 -2.21 -8.02
C HIS A 139 -38.21 -1.27 -9.18
N CYS A 140 -36.95 -0.83 -9.30
CA CYS A 140 -36.54 0.18 -10.28
C CYS A 140 -35.63 -0.34 -11.40
N ALA A 141 -35.37 -1.65 -11.50
CA ALA A 141 -34.57 -2.24 -12.60
C ALA A 141 -33.25 -1.48 -12.88
N PRO A 142 -32.18 -1.73 -12.10
CA PRO A 142 -30.94 -0.98 -12.23
C PRO A 142 -30.32 -1.12 -13.63
N SER A 143 -29.89 0.01 -14.20
CA SER A 143 -29.12 0.07 -15.44
C SER A 143 -27.73 -0.54 -15.22
N PRO A 144 -27.13 -1.22 -16.22
CA PRO A 144 -25.75 -1.72 -16.17
C PRO A 144 -24.70 -0.63 -15.87
N ALA A 145 -25.06 0.65 -16.07
CA ALA A 145 -24.22 1.79 -15.74
C ALA A 145 -24.23 2.14 -14.23
N THR A 146 -25.00 1.44 -13.41
CA THR A 146 -24.98 1.58 -11.95
C THR A 146 -23.68 0.97 -11.40
N PRO A 147 -22.90 1.74 -10.63
CA PRO A 147 -21.65 1.26 -10.05
C PRO A 147 -21.87 0.07 -9.10
N GLY A 148 -20.96 -0.90 -9.15
CA GLY A 148 -20.89 -1.95 -8.13
C GLY A 148 -22.08 -2.92 -8.14
N LEU A 149 -22.73 -3.14 -9.29
CA LEU A 149 -23.83 -4.12 -9.40
C LEU A 149 -23.40 -5.58 -9.21
N LYS A 150 -22.14 -5.90 -9.49
CA LYS A 150 -21.58 -7.24 -9.35
C LYS A 150 -20.10 -7.18 -9.01
N VAL A 151 -19.60 -8.19 -8.31
CA VAL A 151 -18.16 -8.41 -8.16
C VAL A 151 -17.56 -8.78 -9.52
N ARG A 152 -16.44 -8.15 -9.86
CA ARG A 152 -15.67 -8.47 -11.07
C ARG A 152 -14.57 -9.48 -10.73
N ASP A 153 -14.67 -10.67 -11.31
CA ASP A 153 -13.62 -11.68 -11.16
C ASP A 153 -12.53 -11.46 -12.21
N LEU A 154 -11.30 -11.21 -11.75
CA LEU A 154 -10.15 -11.03 -12.64
C LEU A 154 -9.54 -12.39 -13.02
N LYS A 155 -10.31 -13.22 -13.73
CA LYS A 155 -9.91 -14.60 -14.12
C LYS A 155 -8.98 -14.63 -15.31
N THR A 156 -9.26 -13.80 -16.31
CA THR A 156 -8.57 -13.84 -17.60
C THR A 156 -7.68 -12.61 -17.82
N PRO A 157 -6.65 -12.69 -18.67
CA PRO A 157 -5.85 -11.54 -19.06
C PRO A 157 -6.68 -10.38 -19.64
N GLU A 158 -7.82 -10.68 -20.27
CA GLU A 158 -8.78 -9.72 -20.79
C GLU A 158 -9.56 -9.02 -19.67
N ASP A 159 -10.00 -9.76 -18.63
CA ASP A 159 -10.68 -9.18 -17.47
C ASP A 159 -9.76 -8.22 -16.71
N VAL A 160 -8.50 -8.62 -16.51
CA VAL A 160 -7.46 -7.77 -15.91
C VAL A 160 -7.22 -6.54 -16.78
N GLY A 161 -7.17 -6.69 -18.10
CA GLY A 161 -7.01 -5.57 -19.05
C GLY A 161 -8.14 -4.55 -18.93
N ARG A 162 -9.39 -5.00 -18.97
CA ARG A 162 -10.57 -4.13 -18.82
C ARG A 162 -10.62 -3.42 -17.47
N TRP A 163 -10.21 -4.12 -16.40
CA TRP A 163 -10.11 -3.50 -15.08
C TRP A 163 -9.03 -2.42 -15.04
N ALA A 164 -7.85 -2.70 -15.58
CA ALA A 164 -6.75 -1.75 -15.67
C ALA A 164 -7.12 -0.52 -16.52
N GLU A 165 -7.78 -0.71 -17.66
CA GLU A 165 -8.30 0.39 -18.49
C GLU A 165 -9.28 1.28 -17.73
N GLY A 166 -10.21 0.67 -16.98
CA GLY A 166 -11.15 1.39 -16.13
C GLY A 166 -10.46 2.16 -15.00
N LEU A 167 -9.46 1.53 -14.37
CA LEU A 167 -8.69 2.13 -13.28
C LEU A 167 -7.92 3.37 -13.74
N HIS A 168 -7.26 3.30 -14.89
CA HIS A 168 -6.46 4.38 -15.47
C HIS A 168 -7.30 5.42 -16.24
N SER A 169 -8.61 5.22 -16.39
CA SER A 169 -9.48 6.15 -17.09
C SER A 169 -9.61 7.48 -16.33
N MET A 170 -9.23 8.59 -16.97
CA MET A 170 -9.43 9.95 -16.45
C MET A 170 -10.92 10.33 -16.29
N ASN A 171 -11.83 9.58 -16.91
CA ASN A 171 -13.27 9.81 -16.82
C ASN A 171 -13.94 8.97 -15.72
N ARG A 172 -13.19 8.15 -14.97
CA ARG A 172 -13.72 7.36 -13.85
C ARG A 172 -14.26 8.31 -12.76
N ARG A 173 -15.51 8.08 -12.35
CA ARG A 173 -16.21 8.94 -11.36
C ARG A 173 -16.44 8.26 -10.02
N VAL A 174 -16.16 6.96 -9.93
CA VAL A 174 -16.36 6.17 -8.72
C VAL A 174 -15.06 5.52 -8.27
N PRO A 175 -14.86 5.33 -6.96
CA PRO A 175 -13.74 4.57 -6.46
C PRO A 175 -13.82 3.10 -6.86
N TYR A 176 -12.65 2.46 -6.94
CA TYR A 176 -12.52 1.03 -7.20
C TYR A 176 -11.95 0.34 -5.96
N VAL A 177 -12.31 -0.91 -5.72
CA VAL A 177 -11.80 -1.76 -4.63
C VAL A 177 -11.34 -3.08 -5.24
N LEU A 178 -10.12 -3.50 -4.92
CA LEU A 178 -9.54 -4.77 -5.36
C LEU A 178 -9.22 -5.64 -4.14
N VAL A 179 -9.81 -6.83 -4.09
CA VAL A 179 -9.57 -7.84 -3.05
C VAL A 179 -8.60 -8.88 -3.58
N SER A 180 -7.50 -9.11 -2.85
CA SER A 180 -6.53 -10.16 -3.16
C SER A 180 -6.64 -11.34 -2.20
N PRO A 181 -6.30 -12.57 -2.63
CA PRO A 181 -6.20 -13.72 -1.73
C PRO A 181 -4.86 -13.70 -0.98
N THR A 182 -4.83 -14.34 0.19
CA THR A 182 -3.64 -14.46 1.06
C THR A 182 -2.48 -15.17 0.39
N GLU A 183 -2.74 -16.26 -0.31
CA GLU A 183 -1.75 -17.07 -1.01
C GLU A 183 -2.37 -17.57 -2.31
N GLN A 184 -1.54 -17.80 -3.33
CA GLN A 184 -2.00 -18.41 -4.57
C GLN A 184 -2.34 -19.89 -4.33
N TRP A 185 -3.38 -20.39 -4.98
CA TRP A 185 -3.82 -21.79 -4.99
C TRP A 185 -4.35 -22.38 -3.67
N THR A 186 -3.94 -21.86 -2.51
CA THR A 186 -4.32 -22.39 -1.18
C THR A 186 -4.82 -21.31 -0.22
N GLY A 187 -4.71 -20.04 -0.62
CA GLY A 187 -5.09 -18.92 0.22
C GLY A 187 -6.59 -18.76 0.40
N ARG A 188 -6.95 -18.04 1.45
CA ARG A 188 -8.30 -17.50 1.69
C ARG A 188 -8.33 -16.00 1.43
N TYR A 189 -9.52 -15.43 1.33
CA TYR A 189 -9.71 -13.99 1.40
C TYR A 189 -9.86 -13.55 2.86
N LEU A 190 -9.21 -12.45 3.22
CA LEU A 190 -9.39 -11.82 4.55
C LEU A 190 -10.60 -10.88 4.57
N ALA A 191 -11.08 -10.47 3.39
CA ALA A 191 -12.29 -9.71 3.21
C ALA A 191 -13.17 -10.35 2.12
N ASP A 192 -14.45 -10.50 2.37
CA ASP A 192 -15.43 -11.04 1.45
C ASP A 192 -15.84 -9.97 0.42
N ALA A 193 -15.53 -10.25 -0.84
CA ALA A 193 -15.81 -9.36 -1.96
C ALA A 193 -17.32 -9.18 -2.22
N ASP A 194 -18.14 -10.22 -1.97
CA ASP A 194 -19.58 -10.19 -2.16
C ASP A 194 -20.25 -9.34 -1.05
N VAL A 195 -19.77 -9.45 0.19
CA VAL A 195 -20.18 -8.56 1.29
C VAL A 195 -19.78 -7.11 1.00
N LEU A 196 -18.55 -6.86 0.55
CA LEU A 196 -18.09 -5.53 0.15
C LEU A 196 -18.93 -4.95 -0.98
N GLN A 197 -19.21 -5.73 -2.02
CA GLN A 197 -20.05 -5.30 -3.15
C GLN A 197 -21.46 -4.95 -2.69
N HIS A 198 -22.03 -5.74 -1.78
CA HIS A 198 -23.33 -5.42 -1.20
C HIS A 198 -23.29 -4.08 -0.47
N LEU A 199 -22.29 -3.85 0.39
CA LEU A 199 -22.15 -2.60 1.14
C LEU A 199 -21.89 -1.39 0.24
N LEU A 200 -21.09 -1.55 -0.81
CA LEU A 200 -20.61 -0.48 -1.69
C LEU A 200 -21.44 -0.28 -2.97
N LEU A 201 -22.61 -0.89 -3.06
CA LEU A 201 -23.47 -0.82 -4.24
C LEU A 201 -23.86 0.62 -4.56
N GLY A 202 -23.56 1.07 -5.79
CA GLY A 202 -23.79 2.44 -6.25
C GLY A 202 -22.79 3.47 -5.70
N VAL A 203 -21.81 3.02 -4.91
CA VAL A 203 -20.73 3.83 -4.34
C VAL A 203 -19.41 3.54 -5.04
N ALA A 204 -19.02 2.27 -5.15
CA ALA A 204 -17.73 1.84 -5.70
C ALA A 204 -17.85 0.54 -6.51
N GLU A 205 -16.90 0.32 -7.43
CA GLU A 205 -16.75 -0.96 -8.13
C GLU A 205 -15.86 -1.90 -7.31
N VAL A 206 -16.25 -3.17 -7.19
CA VAL A 206 -15.50 -4.18 -6.44
C VAL A 206 -15.01 -5.27 -7.41
N ALA A 207 -13.71 -5.55 -7.36
CA ALA A 207 -13.08 -6.64 -8.08
C ALA A 207 -12.38 -7.59 -7.10
N ARG A 208 -12.33 -8.88 -7.46
CA ARG A 208 -11.53 -9.88 -6.76
C ARG A 208 -10.55 -10.56 -7.70
N ILE A 209 -9.36 -10.82 -7.19
CA ILE A 209 -8.37 -11.70 -7.85
C ILE A 209 -8.70 -13.12 -7.42
N PRO A 210 -9.12 -14.03 -8.33
CA PRO A 210 -9.36 -15.43 -8.01
C PRO A 210 -8.12 -16.11 -7.40
N ILE A 211 -8.32 -17.13 -6.55
CA ILE A 211 -7.22 -17.85 -5.87
C ILE A 211 -6.32 -18.57 -6.89
N GLU A 212 -6.92 -18.99 -8.01
CA GLU A 212 -6.28 -19.71 -9.11
C GLU A 212 -5.66 -18.77 -10.16
N ALA A 213 -5.83 -17.46 -10.01
CA ALA A 213 -5.34 -16.49 -10.99
C ALA A 213 -3.87 -16.13 -10.77
N ASP A 214 -3.17 -15.88 -11.87
CA ASP A 214 -1.78 -15.39 -11.85
C ASP A 214 -1.74 -13.92 -11.36
N GLN A 215 -1.32 -13.72 -10.11
CA GLN A 215 -1.22 -12.39 -9.51
C GLN A 215 -0.10 -11.54 -10.15
N PHE A 216 0.90 -12.15 -10.78
CA PHE A 216 1.95 -11.40 -11.47
C PHE A 216 1.41 -10.73 -12.73
N LEU A 217 0.53 -11.42 -13.48
CA LEU A 217 -0.16 -10.83 -14.63
C LEU A 217 -1.02 -9.62 -14.23
N VAL A 218 -1.71 -9.70 -13.09
CA VAL A 218 -2.48 -8.59 -12.53
C VAL A 218 -1.58 -7.38 -12.31
N THR A 219 -0.37 -7.61 -11.81
CA THR A 219 0.59 -6.57 -11.49
C THR A 219 1.28 -5.97 -12.68
N ASP A 220 1.60 -6.78 -13.69
CA ASP A 220 2.21 -6.27 -14.91
C ASP A 220 1.24 -5.34 -15.66
N LYS A 221 -0.07 -5.62 -15.59
CA LYS A 221 -1.10 -4.81 -16.24
C LYS A 221 -1.55 -3.60 -15.42
N ILE A 222 -1.70 -3.75 -14.11
CA ILE A 222 -2.20 -2.69 -13.22
C ILE A 222 -1.05 -1.79 -12.73
N GLY A 223 0.16 -2.33 -12.61
CA GLY A 223 1.36 -1.65 -12.10
C GLY A 223 1.65 -1.99 -10.63
N LYS A 224 2.93 -2.16 -10.29
CA LYS A 224 3.39 -2.51 -8.93
C LYS A 224 2.81 -1.65 -7.80
N PRO A 225 2.75 -0.30 -7.91
CA PRO A 225 2.18 0.55 -6.86
C PRO A 225 0.68 0.34 -6.66
N TYR A 226 0.01 -0.26 -7.64
CA TYR A 226 -1.43 -0.40 -7.68
C TYR A 226 -1.89 -1.81 -7.38
N SER A 227 -0.99 -2.76 -7.17
CA SER A 227 -1.36 -4.14 -6.88
C SER A 227 -1.73 -4.37 -5.41
N ALA A 228 -2.63 -5.32 -5.19
CA ALA A 228 -2.93 -5.88 -3.88
C ALA A 228 -2.43 -7.33 -3.82
N TRP A 229 -1.77 -7.70 -2.73
CA TRP A 229 -1.13 -9.00 -2.55
C TRP A 229 -1.33 -9.51 -1.14
N TRP A 230 -1.11 -10.80 -0.94
CA TRP A 230 -1.02 -11.40 0.39
C TRP A 230 -2.25 -11.14 1.28
N GLY A 231 -3.44 -11.09 0.66
CA GLY A 231 -4.69 -10.86 1.37
C GLY A 231 -5.03 -9.39 1.57
N ALA A 232 -4.20 -8.47 1.05
CA ALA A 232 -4.48 -7.05 1.11
C ALA A 232 -5.70 -6.66 0.26
N VAL A 233 -6.32 -5.55 0.64
CA VAL A 233 -7.38 -4.89 -0.13
C VAL A 233 -6.89 -3.53 -0.57
N ALA A 234 -6.92 -3.24 -1.87
CA ALA A 234 -6.55 -1.95 -2.42
C ALA A 234 -7.80 -1.12 -2.74
N PHE A 235 -7.80 0.13 -2.30
CA PHE A 235 -8.83 1.13 -2.54
C PHE A 235 -8.26 2.25 -3.41
N TYR A 236 -8.86 2.48 -4.58
CA TYR A 236 -8.39 3.44 -5.57
C TYR A 236 -9.38 4.58 -5.72
N LEU A 237 -8.93 5.79 -5.44
CA LEU A 237 -9.73 7.00 -5.62
C LEU A 237 -9.94 7.33 -7.09
N PRO A 238 -11.07 7.94 -7.48
CA PRO A 238 -11.30 8.38 -8.85
C PRO A 238 -10.35 9.54 -9.23
N PRO A 239 -10.11 9.77 -10.54
CA PRO A 239 -9.48 10.98 -11.04
C PRO A 239 -10.13 12.27 -10.55
N SER A 240 -9.30 13.23 -10.14
CA SER A 240 -9.70 14.64 -10.02
C SER A 240 -8.76 15.50 -10.85
N ALA A 241 -9.33 16.48 -11.56
CA ALA A 241 -8.58 17.51 -12.27
C ALA A 241 -7.66 18.33 -11.33
N ARG A 242 -7.96 18.35 -10.03
CA ARG A 242 -7.12 18.99 -9.00
C ARG A 242 -5.82 18.21 -8.72
N TRP A 243 -5.80 16.90 -8.96
CA TRP A 243 -4.66 16.01 -8.69
C TRP A 243 -3.84 15.67 -9.93
N SER A 244 -4.47 15.66 -11.10
CA SER A 244 -3.84 15.22 -12.35
C SER A 244 -2.74 16.17 -12.86
N SER A 245 -2.70 17.42 -12.38
CA SER A 245 -1.76 18.44 -12.87
C SER A 245 -0.34 18.31 -12.30
N GLN A 246 -0.13 17.57 -11.21
CA GLN A 246 1.18 17.46 -10.55
C GLN A 246 1.87 16.09 -10.66
N ARG A 247 1.15 15.00 -10.98
CA ARG A 247 1.68 13.63 -10.84
C ARG A 247 1.56 12.72 -12.07
N GLY A 248 1.08 13.22 -13.21
CA GLY A 248 0.59 12.31 -14.25
C GLY A 248 -0.65 11.54 -13.74
N THR A 249 -1.09 10.51 -14.45
CA THR A 249 -2.34 9.75 -14.24
C THR A 249 -2.48 9.00 -12.90
N LEU A 250 -1.71 9.34 -11.87
CA LEU A 250 -1.64 8.63 -10.59
C LEU A 250 -2.76 9.15 -9.66
N PHE A 251 -3.68 8.25 -9.28
CA PHE A 251 -4.72 8.51 -8.28
C PHE A 251 -4.30 7.91 -6.94
N PRO A 252 -4.61 8.53 -5.79
CA PRO A 252 -4.18 8.02 -4.50
C PRO A 252 -4.79 6.64 -4.21
N VAL A 253 -3.98 5.76 -3.62
CA VAL A 253 -4.39 4.39 -3.26
C VAL A 253 -4.13 4.14 -1.78
N LYS A 254 -5.15 3.65 -1.09
CA LYS A 254 -5.01 3.08 0.25
C LYS A 254 -4.96 1.57 0.13
N ARG A 255 -3.96 0.93 0.73
CA ARG A 255 -3.88 -0.53 0.85
C ARG A 255 -4.13 -0.90 2.31
N PHE A 256 -5.17 -1.69 2.55
CA PHE A 256 -5.41 -2.33 3.83
C PHE A 256 -4.57 -3.60 3.87
N LEU A 257 -3.58 -3.63 4.76
CA LEU A 257 -2.66 -4.74 4.87
C LEU A 257 -3.27 -5.89 5.66
N ARG A 258 -2.66 -7.07 5.53
CA ARG A 258 -3.09 -8.29 6.21
C ARG A 258 -3.26 -8.10 7.71
N GLU A 259 -2.31 -7.43 8.36
CA GLU A 259 -2.30 -7.22 9.81
C GLU A 259 -3.44 -6.32 10.27
N GLU A 260 -3.88 -5.38 9.43
CA GLU A 260 -5.03 -4.51 9.72
C GLU A 260 -6.34 -5.29 9.58
N LEU A 261 -6.44 -6.09 8.51
CA LEU A 261 -7.62 -6.90 8.21
C LEU A 261 -7.81 -8.02 9.24
N GLU A 262 -6.73 -8.69 9.67
CA GLU A 262 -6.81 -9.78 10.66
C GLU A 262 -7.15 -9.30 12.08
N ARG A 263 -6.96 -8.01 12.39
CA ARG A 263 -7.34 -7.44 13.70
C ARG A 263 -8.83 -7.16 13.84
N GLU A 264 -9.54 -7.10 12.71
CA GLU A 264 -10.96 -6.78 12.66
C GLU A 264 -11.78 -8.04 12.37
N GLU A 265 -12.86 -8.27 13.13
CA GLU A 265 -13.71 -9.45 12.93
C GLU A 265 -14.51 -9.38 11.61
N LYS A 266 -14.91 -8.17 11.22
CA LYS A 266 -15.67 -7.86 10.00
C LYS A 266 -15.02 -6.68 9.27
N PRO A 267 -13.83 -6.87 8.67
CA PRO A 267 -13.06 -5.79 8.07
C PRO A 267 -13.83 -5.07 6.95
N GLU A 268 -14.74 -5.76 6.27
CA GLU A 268 -15.59 -5.18 5.22
C GLU A 268 -16.46 -4.04 5.77
N ALA A 269 -17.16 -4.29 6.87
CA ALA A 269 -18.11 -3.35 7.45
C ALA A 269 -17.46 -2.32 8.37
N ASN A 270 -16.42 -2.72 9.12
CA ASN A 270 -15.84 -1.88 10.18
C ASN A 270 -14.63 -1.06 9.73
N LEU A 271 -13.89 -1.53 8.71
CA LEU A 271 -12.66 -0.89 8.26
C LEU A 271 -12.78 -0.35 6.84
N ILE A 272 -13.09 -1.21 5.88
CA ILE A 272 -13.06 -0.87 4.45
C ILE A 272 -14.24 0.03 4.09
N PHE A 273 -15.47 -0.37 4.42
CA PHE A 273 -16.69 0.37 4.08
C PHE A 273 -16.69 1.82 4.60
N PRO A 274 -16.38 2.11 5.88
CA PRO A 274 -16.35 3.48 6.38
C PRO A 274 -15.27 4.33 5.71
N HIS A 275 -14.11 3.74 5.41
CA HIS A 275 -13.04 4.42 4.67
C HIS A 275 -13.47 4.77 3.25
N VAL A 276 -14.06 3.82 2.52
CA VAL A 276 -14.53 4.08 1.15
C VAL A 276 -15.60 5.17 1.16
N LEU A 277 -16.54 5.13 2.10
CA LEU A 277 -17.59 6.13 2.23
C LEU A 277 -17.08 7.52 2.56
N HIS A 278 -16.10 7.65 3.46
CA HIS A 278 -15.47 8.94 3.78
C HIS A 278 -15.09 9.70 2.50
N TRP A 279 -14.43 9.00 1.59
CA TRP A 279 -13.98 9.55 0.32
C TRP A 279 -15.09 9.67 -0.73
N ALA A 280 -15.90 8.62 -0.88
CA ALA A 280 -16.96 8.60 -1.87
C ALA A 280 -18.01 9.67 -1.61
N ASN A 281 -18.34 9.94 -0.34
CA ASN A 281 -19.28 11.01 0.04
C ASN A 281 -18.77 12.39 -0.38
N TRP A 282 -17.46 12.61 -0.30
CA TRP A 282 -16.84 13.86 -0.71
C TRP A 282 -16.86 14.03 -2.24
N HIS A 283 -16.62 12.95 -3.01
CA HIS A 283 -16.74 12.97 -4.47
C HIS A 283 -18.17 12.99 -5.01
N ALA A 284 -19.10 12.35 -4.31
CA ALA A 284 -20.50 12.28 -4.70
C ALA A 284 -21.25 13.60 -4.46
N ALA A 285 -20.63 14.55 -3.75
CA ALA A 285 -21.18 15.86 -3.39
C ALA A 285 -21.86 16.61 -4.54
N ASP A 286 -21.35 16.48 -5.77
CA ASP A 286 -21.85 17.18 -6.96
C ASP A 286 -22.86 16.36 -7.79
N SER A 287 -23.02 15.08 -7.50
CA SER A 287 -23.86 14.15 -8.27
C SER A 287 -25.12 13.67 -7.55
N VAL A 288 -25.16 13.85 -6.22
CA VAL A 288 -26.30 13.49 -5.36
C VAL A 288 -27.37 14.58 -5.41
N ILE A 289 -28.62 14.18 -5.57
CA ILE A 289 -29.76 15.08 -5.51
C ILE A 289 -29.99 15.41 -4.04
N ARG A 290 -29.46 16.54 -3.59
CA ARG A 290 -29.61 16.99 -2.20
C ARG A 290 -31.03 17.48 -1.95
N TRP A 291 -31.49 17.33 -0.72
CA TRP A 291 -32.80 17.86 -0.31
C TRP A 291 -32.88 19.37 -0.54
N GLU A 292 -31.80 20.10 -0.23
CA GLU A 292 -31.73 21.54 -0.42
C GLU A 292 -31.84 21.92 -1.90
N ALA A 293 -31.16 21.17 -2.77
CA ALA A 293 -31.26 21.36 -4.21
C ALA A 293 -32.68 21.08 -4.74
N LEU A 294 -33.36 20.07 -4.20
CA LEU A 294 -34.76 19.76 -4.51
C LEU A 294 -35.70 20.90 -4.08
N THR A 295 -35.50 21.43 -2.87
CA THR A 295 -36.28 22.56 -2.37
C THR A 295 -36.02 23.83 -3.17
N ASP A 296 -34.78 24.06 -3.61
CA ASP A 296 -34.41 25.19 -4.45
C ASP A 296 -35.05 25.11 -5.83
N ILE A 297 -35.01 23.93 -6.45
CA ILE A 297 -35.70 23.67 -7.73
C ILE A 297 -37.20 23.94 -7.59
N ALA A 298 -37.84 23.37 -6.56
CA ALA A 298 -39.26 23.57 -6.30
C ALA A 298 -39.60 25.04 -5.95
N ALA A 299 -38.73 25.74 -5.22
CA ALA A 299 -38.91 27.15 -4.89
C ALA A 299 -38.84 28.03 -6.15
N ARG A 300 -37.87 27.76 -7.04
CA ARG A 300 -37.75 28.45 -8.35
C ARG A 300 -38.98 28.20 -9.23
N ALA A 301 -39.51 26.98 -9.24
CA ALA A 301 -40.74 26.66 -9.96
C ALA A 301 -41.95 27.44 -9.40
N ARG A 302 -42.09 27.51 -8.07
CA ARG A 302 -43.15 28.30 -7.40
C ARG A 302 -43.02 29.80 -7.67
N LEU A 303 -41.80 30.35 -7.63
CA LEU A 303 -41.52 31.75 -7.99
C LEU A 303 -41.91 32.04 -9.43
N THR A 304 -41.62 31.13 -10.35
CA THR A 304 -42.01 31.25 -11.77
C THR A 304 -43.54 31.27 -11.91
N ALA A 305 -44.24 30.39 -11.19
CA ALA A 305 -45.70 30.38 -11.17
C ALA A 305 -46.31 31.62 -10.48
N ALA A 306 -45.68 32.14 -9.44
CA ALA A 306 -46.10 33.38 -8.78
C ALA A 306 -45.89 34.61 -9.69
N ARG A 307 -44.78 34.67 -10.43
CA ARG A 307 -44.54 35.68 -11.48
C ARG A 307 -45.64 35.65 -12.54
N ALA A 308 -46.04 34.46 -13.00
CA ALA A 308 -47.13 34.32 -13.97
C ALA A 308 -48.46 34.86 -13.41
N ARG A 309 -48.77 34.63 -12.13
CA ARG A 309 -49.96 35.18 -11.47
C ARG A 309 -49.92 36.70 -11.32
N ILE A 310 -48.80 37.24 -10.83
CA ILE A 310 -48.62 38.69 -10.66
C ILE A 310 -48.66 39.41 -12.03
N ALA A 311 -48.12 38.78 -13.08
CA ALA A 311 -48.21 39.31 -14.44
C ALA A 311 -49.66 39.32 -14.98
N GLN A 312 -50.52 38.41 -14.52
CA GLN A 312 -51.95 38.41 -14.85
C GLN A 312 -52.78 39.37 -14.00
N GLU A 313 -52.43 39.59 -12.74
CA GLU A 313 -53.22 40.38 -11.78
C GLU A 313 -52.89 41.89 -11.77
N GLY A 314 -51.80 42.32 -12.43
CA GLY A 314 -51.39 43.72 -12.54
C GLY A 314 -50.62 44.21 -11.30
N ALA A 315 -49.45 44.84 -11.52
CA ALA A 315 -48.41 44.98 -10.49
C ALA A 315 -48.22 46.41 -9.93
N GLY A 316 -48.26 46.54 -8.60
CA GLY A 316 -47.73 47.65 -7.78
C GLY A 316 -46.50 47.24 -6.93
N ASP A 317 -46.30 47.86 -5.75
CA ASP A 317 -45.16 47.71 -4.79
C ASP A 317 -44.72 46.26 -4.48
N GLN A 318 -45.66 45.30 -4.54
CA GLN A 318 -45.36 43.88 -4.30
C GLN A 318 -44.40 43.26 -5.33
N ALA A 319 -44.41 43.74 -6.58
CA ALA A 319 -43.49 43.25 -7.60
C ALA A 319 -42.06 43.79 -7.41
N GLU A 320 -41.90 44.97 -6.82
CA GLU A 320 -40.60 45.55 -6.53
C GLU A 320 -39.95 44.92 -5.29
N LEU A 321 -40.74 44.67 -4.24
CA LEU A 321 -40.30 43.94 -3.05
C LEU A 321 -39.86 42.51 -3.39
N LEU A 322 -40.60 41.82 -4.28
CA LEU A 322 -40.25 40.47 -4.75
C LEU A 322 -38.91 40.45 -5.49
N LYS A 323 -38.65 41.43 -6.36
CA LYS A 323 -37.36 41.54 -7.08
C LYS A 323 -36.18 41.76 -6.14
N LEU A 324 -36.37 42.53 -5.06
CA LEU A 324 -35.32 42.76 -4.06
C LEU A 324 -35.03 41.49 -3.25
N PHE A 325 -36.07 40.74 -2.84
CA PHE A 325 -35.88 39.46 -2.18
C PHE A 325 -35.22 38.41 -3.08
N GLU A 326 -35.58 38.36 -4.37
CA GLU A 326 -34.93 37.46 -5.34
C GLU A 326 -33.42 37.73 -5.45
N LYS A 327 -33.03 39.01 -5.59
CA LYS A 327 -31.61 39.40 -5.65
C LYS A 327 -30.86 39.03 -4.37
N GLU A 328 -31.47 39.20 -3.21
CA GLU A 328 -30.85 38.87 -1.93
C GLU A 328 -30.68 37.36 -1.77
N VAL A 329 -31.69 36.56 -2.12
CA VAL A 329 -31.62 35.10 -2.10
C VAL A 329 -30.57 34.58 -3.09
N GLU A 330 -30.50 35.14 -4.30
CA GLU A 330 -29.46 34.80 -5.27
C GLU A 330 -28.06 35.09 -4.71
N ARG A 331 -27.85 36.27 -4.12
CA ARG A 331 -26.58 36.65 -3.49
C ARG A 331 -26.17 35.68 -2.39
N GLN A 332 -27.07 35.41 -1.43
CA GLN A 332 -26.79 34.51 -0.31
C GLN A 332 -26.53 33.08 -0.78
N SER A 333 -27.26 32.61 -1.79
CA SER A 333 -27.04 31.29 -2.38
C SER A 333 -25.65 31.16 -3.01
N LEU A 334 -25.19 32.22 -3.69
CA LEU A 334 -23.85 32.27 -4.29
C LEU A 334 -22.76 32.30 -3.22
N ASP A 335 -22.92 33.12 -2.18
CA ASP A 335 -21.95 33.24 -1.08
C ASP A 335 -21.79 31.91 -0.32
N LEU A 336 -22.90 31.22 -0.02
CA LEU A 336 -22.87 29.90 0.59
C LEU A 336 -22.19 28.86 -0.31
N GLU A 337 -22.42 28.93 -1.62
CA GLU A 337 -21.77 28.03 -2.57
C GLU A 337 -20.25 28.24 -2.61
N VAL A 338 -19.79 29.50 -2.63
CA VAL A 338 -18.37 29.85 -2.59
C VAL A 338 -17.71 29.38 -1.30
N LEU A 339 -18.34 29.66 -0.16
CA LEU A 339 -17.78 29.30 1.14
C LEU A 339 -17.70 27.78 1.32
N ARG A 340 -18.74 27.05 0.87
CA ARG A 340 -18.75 25.58 0.89
C ARG A 340 -17.64 25.00 0.01
N LYS A 341 -17.49 25.51 -1.22
CA LYS A 341 -16.41 25.08 -2.14
C LYS A 341 -15.02 25.30 -1.53
N ALA A 342 -14.82 26.42 -0.81
CA ALA A 342 -13.56 26.70 -0.12
C ALA A 342 -13.30 25.73 1.04
N HIS A 343 -14.30 25.45 1.87
CA HIS A 343 -14.19 24.50 2.97
C HIS A 343 -13.89 23.08 2.47
N ASP A 344 -14.62 22.61 1.46
CA ASP A 344 -14.45 21.28 0.90
C ASP A 344 -13.06 21.10 0.25
N ALA A 345 -12.52 22.15 -0.37
CA ALA A 345 -11.15 22.15 -0.91
C ALA A 345 -10.07 22.08 0.18
N ALA A 346 -10.26 22.77 1.31
CA ALA A 346 -9.31 22.71 2.42
C ALA A 346 -9.30 21.34 3.14
N ALA A 347 -10.47 20.71 3.26
CA ALA A 347 -10.57 19.35 3.81
C ALA A 347 -9.89 18.32 2.90
N GLU A 348 -10.09 18.44 1.58
CA GLU A 348 -9.44 17.63 0.55
C GLU A 348 -7.92 17.66 0.66
N GLU A 349 -7.32 18.85 0.73
CA GLU A 349 -5.87 19.04 0.77
C GLU A 349 -5.25 18.29 1.96
N ARG A 350 -5.90 18.33 3.12
CA ARG A 350 -5.45 17.63 4.33
C ARG A 350 -5.53 16.12 4.19
N ASP A 351 -6.63 15.59 3.66
CA ASP A 351 -6.82 14.16 3.52
C ASP A 351 -5.89 13.58 2.43
N LEU A 352 -5.61 14.34 1.38
CA LEU A 352 -4.63 13.97 0.36
C LEU A 352 -3.22 13.87 0.93
N ALA A 353 -2.78 14.89 1.69
CA ALA A 353 -1.48 14.87 2.35
C ALA A 353 -1.33 13.66 3.30
N ARG A 354 -2.43 13.23 3.95
CA ARG A 354 -2.46 12.01 4.77
C ARG A 354 -2.27 10.75 3.92
N LEU A 355 -2.97 10.62 2.79
CA LEU A 355 -2.82 9.47 1.90
C LEU A 355 -1.42 9.36 1.32
N GLU A 356 -0.80 10.47 0.94
CA GLU A 356 0.58 10.46 0.44
C GLU A 356 1.57 9.97 1.50
N LEU A 357 1.32 10.32 2.76
CA LEU A 357 2.10 9.81 3.89
C LEU A 357 1.86 8.31 4.05
N GLU A 358 0.60 7.85 4.02
CA GLU A 358 0.23 6.43 4.10
C GLU A 358 0.86 5.61 2.95
N GLU A 359 0.82 6.09 1.71
CA GLU A 359 1.44 5.44 0.55
C GLU A 359 2.95 5.29 0.74
N LYS A 360 3.64 6.37 1.14
CA LYS A 360 5.08 6.34 1.42
C LYS A 360 5.41 5.37 2.56
N THR A 361 4.57 5.31 3.59
CA THR A 361 4.78 4.34 4.68
C THR A 361 4.57 2.91 4.21
N ALA A 362 3.56 2.63 3.38
CA ALA A 362 3.31 1.32 2.82
C ALA A 362 4.44 0.87 1.87
N GLU A 363 5.01 1.78 1.08
CA GLU A 363 6.19 1.51 0.25
C GLU A 363 7.42 1.17 1.11
N VAL A 364 7.63 1.91 2.21
CA VAL A 364 8.70 1.59 3.17
C VAL A 364 8.48 0.22 3.82
N GLU A 365 7.25 -0.13 4.20
CA GLU A 365 6.94 -1.47 4.73
C GLU A 365 7.11 -2.58 3.69
N PHE A 366 6.77 -2.30 2.42
CA PHE A 366 7.07 -3.22 1.31
C PHE A 366 8.57 -3.45 1.15
N GLN A 367 9.38 -2.39 1.18
CA GLN A 367 10.83 -2.51 1.10
C GLN A 367 11.42 -3.25 2.31
N LYS A 368 10.89 -3.01 3.51
CA LYS A 368 11.28 -3.74 4.73
C LYS A 368 10.98 -5.23 4.64
N SER A 369 9.78 -5.59 4.22
CA SER A 369 9.37 -6.99 4.07
C SER A 369 10.17 -7.72 2.99
N ALA A 370 10.41 -7.08 1.84
CA ALA A 370 11.30 -7.60 0.81
C ALA A 370 12.74 -7.79 1.33
N PHE A 371 13.23 -6.85 2.14
CA PHE A 371 14.55 -6.94 2.76
C PHE A 371 14.64 -8.11 3.76
N ILE A 372 13.62 -8.31 4.61
CA ILE A 372 13.55 -9.43 5.55
C ILE A 372 13.56 -10.76 4.79
N GLN A 373 12.78 -10.88 3.71
CA GLN A 373 12.73 -12.10 2.90
C GLN A 373 14.09 -12.41 2.25
N MET A 374 14.78 -11.38 1.75
CA MET A 374 16.12 -11.52 1.19
C MET A 374 17.15 -11.91 2.26
N GLN A 375 17.03 -11.35 3.47
CA GLN A 375 17.88 -11.70 4.60
C GLN A 375 17.66 -13.16 5.04
N GLU A 376 16.42 -13.63 5.11
CA GLU A 376 16.08 -15.02 5.44
C GLU A 376 16.63 -16.02 4.41
N GLN A 377 16.54 -15.69 3.12
CA GLN A 377 17.16 -16.47 2.04
C GLN A 377 18.68 -16.51 2.18
N MET A 378 19.33 -15.37 2.46
CA MET A 378 20.78 -15.32 2.70
C MET A 378 21.22 -16.09 3.95
N THR A 379 20.42 -16.11 5.03
CA THR A 379 20.74 -16.91 6.23
C THR A 379 20.55 -18.41 6.05
N ARG A 380 19.72 -18.86 5.10
CA ARG A 380 19.60 -20.29 4.76
C ARG A 380 20.80 -20.81 3.95
N GLU A 381 21.51 -19.93 3.24
CA GLU A 381 22.67 -20.27 2.41
C GLU A 381 24.02 -19.90 3.05
N ALA A 382 24.03 -19.24 4.21
CA ALA A 382 25.26 -18.90 4.91
C ALA A 382 25.92 -20.16 5.50
N PRO A 383 27.21 -20.44 5.22
CA PRO A 383 27.93 -21.53 5.86
C PRO A 383 28.01 -21.23 7.37
N ARG A 384 27.41 -22.09 8.19
CA ARG A 384 27.59 -22.05 9.65
C ARG A 384 29.07 -22.31 9.94
N VAL A 385 29.77 -21.34 10.51
CA VAL A 385 31.09 -21.60 11.10
C VAL A 385 30.84 -22.38 12.38
N GLU A 386 31.06 -23.69 12.35
CA GLU A 386 31.08 -24.49 13.57
C GLU A 386 32.26 -24.04 14.43
N LEU A 387 31.98 -23.67 15.69
CA LEU A 387 33.00 -23.37 16.69
C LEU A 387 33.70 -24.68 17.06
N THR A 388 34.78 -25.00 16.35
CA THR A 388 35.61 -26.17 16.69
C THR A 388 36.47 -25.88 17.93
N ALA A 389 36.91 -26.92 18.63
CA ALA A 389 37.75 -26.79 19.80
C ALA A 389 39.07 -26.07 19.49
N GLU A 390 39.61 -26.28 18.29
CA GLU A 390 40.85 -25.65 17.82
C GLU A 390 40.69 -24.14 17.60
N LEU A 391 39.53 -23.71 17.10
CA LEU A 391 39.22 -22.28 16.96
C LEU A 391 39.02 -21.61 18.32
N ALA A 392 38.32 -22.27 19.24
CA ALA A 392 38.13 -21.76 20.60
C ALA A 392 39.47 -21.57 21.33
N GLU A 393 40.37 -22.56 21.25
CA GLU A 393 41.72 -22.45 21.81
C GLU A 393 42.57 -21.37 21.15
N ALA A 394 42.48 -21.21 19.82
CA ALA A 394 43.17 -20.13 19.11
C ALA A 394 42.70 -18.75 19.59
N VAL A 395 41.39 -18.54 19.74
CA VAL A 395 40.80 -17.28 20.24
C VAL A 395 41.25 -17.01 21.68
N LEU A 396 41.22 -18.02 22.56
CA LEU A 396 41.71 -17.90 23.93
C LEU A 396 43.22 -17.62 23.99
N ALA A 397 44.00 -18.17 23.07
CA ALA A 397 45.44 -17.91 22.98
C ALA A 397 45.74 -16.45 22.61
N PHE A 398 44.97 -15.86 21.68
CA PHE A 398 45.08 -14.43 21.35
C PHE A 398 44.64 -13.54 22.52
N ALA A 399 43.51 -13.85 23.17
CA ALA A 399 43.02 -13.10 24.32
C ALA A 399 43.99 -13.16 25.52
N GLY A 400 44.62 -14.32 25.75
CA GLY A 400 45.61 -14.53 26.80
C GLY A 400 47.04 -14.10 26.45
N GLY A 401 47.28 -13.52 25.27
CA GLY A 401 48.62 -13.07 24.85
C GLY A 401 49.64 -14.17 24.59
N ARG A 402 49.19 -15.43 24.48
CA ARG A 402 49.99 -16.66 24.29
C ARG A 402 49.88 -17.25 22.88
N ALA A 403 49.40 -16.46 21.92
CA ALA A 403 49.22 -16.92 20.54
C ALA A 403 50.55 -17.24 19.85
N ASN A 404 50.53 -18.29 19.03
CA ASN A 404 51.62 -18.66 18.12
C ASN A 404 51.12 -18.70 16.66
N LEU A 405 52.01 -19.01 15.71
CA LEU A 405 51.65 -19.03 14.29
C LEU A 405 50.61 -20.10 13.95
N THR A 406 50.54 -21.20 14.71
CA THR A 406 49.50 -22.22 14.52
C THR A 406 48.13 -21.66 14.89
N SER A 407 48.02 -20.91 16.00
CA SER A 407 46.79 -20.18 16.34
C SER A 407 46.41 -19.16 15.26
N ALA A 408 47.39 -18.46 14.69
CA ALA A 408 47.17 -17.48 13.62
C ALA A 408 46.61 -18.13 12.34
N LEU A 409 47.18 -19.25 11.90
CA LEU A 409 46.71 -20.00 10.73
C LEU A 409 45.31 -20.59 10.98
N ALA A 410 45.02 -21.09 12.18
CA ALA A 410 43.71 -21.63 12.54
C ALA A 410 42.62 -20.54 12.48
N LEU A 411 42.93 -19.34 13.00
CA LEU A 411 42.03 -18.20 12.94
C LEU A 411 41.72 -17.80 11.48
N VAL A 412 42.74 -17.74 10.63
CA VAL A 412 42.58 -17.35 9.22
C VAL A 412 41.76 -18.39 8.44
N ALA A 413 42.06 -19.69 8.65
CA ALA A 413 41.32 -20.79 8.02
C ALA A 413 39.83 -20.76 8.40
N ALA A 414 39.52 -20.52 9.68
CA ALA A 414 38.14 -20.45 10.17
C ALA A 414 37.41 -19.17 9.76
N ALA A 415 38.10 -18.03 9.77
CA ALA A 415 37.49 -16.75 9.41
C ALA A 415 37.14 -16.67 7.91
N ARG A 416 37.94 -17.33 7.05
CA ARG A 416 37.83 -17.22 5.59
C ARG A 416 38.02 -18.58 4.87
N PRO A 417 37.19 -19.59 5.17
CA PRO A 417 37.38 -20.97 4.68
C PRO A 417 37.33 -21.09 3.15
N ASN A 418 36.58 -20.20 2.49
CA ASN A 418 36.46 -20.20 1.02
C ASN A 418 37.52 -19.36 0.30
N ARG A 419 38.39 -18.65 1.03
CA ARG A 419 39.38 -17.71 0.44
C ARG A 419 40.82 -18.20 0.56
N VAL A 420 41.12 -19.07 1.53
CA VAL A 420 42.49 -19.50 1.82
C VAL A 420 42.57 -21.02 1.92
N GLU A 421 43.63 -21.58 1.35
CA GLU A 421 44.00 -22.99 1.51
C GLU A 421 45.41 -23.06 2.12
N ILE A 422 45.53 -23.72 3.27
CA ILE A 422 46.79 -23.78 4.03
C ILE A 422 47.36 -25.18 3.88
N LEU A 423 48.54 -25.30 3.25
CA LEU A 423 49.19 -26.59 3.01
C LEU A 423 49.80 -27.16 4.30
N GLU A 424 49.96 -28.49 4.37
CA GLU A 424 50.58 -29.16 5.53
C GLU A 424 52.02 -28.67 5.80
N SER A 425 52.74 -28.24 4.75
CA SER A 425 54.06 -27.61 4.90
C SER A 425 54.01 -26.26 5.63
N ALA A 426 52.93 -25.49 5.46
CA ALA A 426 52.72 -24.24 6.19
C ALA A 426 52.40 -24.51 7.67
N TRP A 427 51.58 -25.52 7.96
CA TRP A 427 51.31 -25.96 9.33
C TRP A 427 52.57 -26.46 10.04
N ARG A 428 53.40 -27.24 9.35
CA ARG A 428 54.68 -27.73 9.87
C ARG A 428 55.63 -26.58 10.21
N SER A 429 55.84 -25.67 9.26
CA SER A 429 56.73 -24.51 9.46
C SER A 429 56.25 -23.57 10.57
N ALA A 430 54.94 -23.45 10.77
CA ALA A 430 54.36 -22.69 11.87
C ALA A 430 54.66 -23.34 13.23
N ARG A 431 54.54 -24.67 13.35
CA ARG A 431 54.88 -25.41 14.57
C ARG A 431 56.36 -25.32 14.93
N GLU A 432 57.23 -25.35 13.92
CA GLU A 432 58.68 -25.23 14.11
C GLU A 432 59.14 -23.81 14.51
N ALA A 433 58.24 -22.82 14.43
CA ALA A 433 58.49 -21.40 14.71
C ALA A 433 57.92 -20.92 16.05
N ASP A 434 57.70 -21.81 17.01
CA ASP A 434 57.14 -21.50 18.33
C ASP A 434 58.04 -20.58 19.19
N THR A 435 59.29 -20.35 18.77
CA THR A 435 60.24 -19.44 19.43
C THR A 435 60.10 -17.97 18.98
N LEU A 436 59.12 -17.64 18.14
CA LEU A 436 58.91 -16.26 17.67
C LEU A 436 58.39 -15.37 18.79
N GLU A 437 58.85 -14.12 18.81
CA GLU A 437 58.36 -13.14 19.77
C GLU A 437 56.85 -12.87 19.58
N PRO A 438 56.07 -12.73 20.67
CA PRO A 438 54.62 -12.48 20.57
C PRO A 438 54.24 -11.25 19.73
N ARG A 439 55.12 -10.24 19.66
CA ARG A 439 54.92 -9.05 18.81
C ARG A 439 54.97 -9.41 17.32
N VAL A 440 55.89 -10.29 16.94
CA VAL A 440 56.03 -10.78 15.56
C VAL A 440 54.86 -11.67 15.18
N VAL A 441 54.40 -12.53 16.08
CA VAL A 441 53.21 -13.36 15.86
C VAL A 441 51.96 -12.50 15.63
N ARG A 442 51.75 -11.44 16.43
CA ARG A 442 50.63 -10.51 16.22
C ARG A 442 50.72 -9.82 14.86
N HIS A 443 51.88 -9.27 14.52
CA HIS A 443 52.06 -8.59 13.24
C HIS A 443 51.90 -9.55 12.04
N ALA A 444 52.42 -10.77 12.14
CA ALA A 444 52.20 -11.82 11.14
C ALA A 444 50.71 -12.16 11.00
N THR A 445 49.96 -12.19 12.09
CA THR A 445 48.51 -12.44 12.09
C THR A 445 47.76 -11.34 11.34
N ASP A 446 48.08 -10.07 11.61
CA ASP A 446 47.48 -8.92 10.90
C ASP A 446 47.74 -8.98 9.39
N LEU A 447 48.96 -9.38 9.01
CA LEU A 447 49.34 -9.56 7.61
C LEU A 447 48.57 -10.74 6.97
N LEU A 448 48.37 -11.85 7.67
CA LEU A 448 47.58 -12.99 7.17
C LEU A 448 46.08 -12.67 7.05
N LEU A 449 45.52 -11.88 7.97
CA LEU A 449 44.14 -11.41 7.88
C LEU A 449 43.97 -10.42 6.71
N THR A 450 44.95 -9.54 6.51
CA THR A 450 44.98 -8.63 5.35
C THR A 450 45.10 -9.41 4.03
N LEU A 451 45.92 -10.47 4.01
CA LEU A 451 46.10 -11.39 2.88
C LEU A 451 44.78 -12.07 2.50
N SER A 452 44.10 -12.66 3.47
CA SER A 452 42.86 -13.41 3.27
C SER A 452 41.59 -12.55 3.12
N GLY A 453 41.69 -11.24 3.35
CA GLY A 453 40.59 -10.28 3.28
C GLY A 453 40.79 -9.26 2.16
N PRO A 454 41.22 -8.01 2.47
CA PRO A 454 41.38 -6.94 1.50
C PRO A 454 42.22 -7.29 0.27
N TYR A 455 43.32 -8.04 0.43
CA TYR A 455 44.17 -8.37 -0.72
C TYR A 455 43.55 -9.44 -1.62
N TRP A 456 42.88 -10.44 -1.04
CA TRP A 456 42.08 -11.40 -1.81
C TRP A 456 41.01 -10.69 -2.67
N GLU A 457 40.37 -9.64 -2.13
CA GLU A 457 39.37 -8.86 -2.87
C GLU A 457 39.98 -8.13 -4.06
N GLN A 458 41.18 -7.56 -3.90
CA GLN A 458 41.93 -6.95 -5.00
C GLN A 458 42.30 -7.98 -6.09
N LEU A 459 42.78 -9.17 -5.69
CA LEU A 459 43.15 -10.22 -6.64
C LEU A 459 41.95 -10.74 -7.42
N ARG A 460 40.79 -10.90 -6.77
CA ARG A 460 39.53 -11.27 -7.43
C ARG A 460 39.09 -10.22 -8.45
N GLU A 461 39.27 -8.93 -8.14
CA GLU A 461 38.96 -7.82 -9.03
C GLU A 461 39.98 -7.63 -10.18
N GLY A 462 40.99 -8.51 -10.29
CA GLY A 462 42.01 -8.45 -11.33
C GLY A 462 43.06 -7.36 -11.10
N LYS A 463 43.13 -6.76 -9.90
CA LYS A 463 44.16 -5.79 -9.54
C LYS A 463 45.46 -6.55 -9.24
N GLY A 464 46.51 -6.25 -10.02
CA GLY A 464 47.84 -6.87 -9.88
C GLY A 464 48.66 -6.33 -8.70
N ASP A 465 49.96 -6.62 -8.70
CA ASP A 465 50.92 -6.34 -7.62
C ASP A 465 51.00 -4.88 -7.13
N ALA A 466 50.53 -3.91 -7.94
CA ALA A 466 50.48 -2.51 -7.55
C ALA A 466 49.56 -2.26 -6.33
N GLY A 467 48.50 -3.05 -6.18
CA GLY A 467 47.60 -2.98 -5.01
C GLY A 467 48.20 -3.58 -3.73
N ALA A 468 49.09 -4.56 -3.87
CA ALA A 468 49.73 -5.27 -2.74
C ALA A 468 50.60 -4.33 -1.88
N ARG A 469 51.35 -3.42 -2.51
CA ARG A 469 52.19 -2.44 -1.78
C ARG A 469 51.36 -1.45 -0.97
N GLY A 470 50.15 -1.13 -1.40
CA GLY A 470 49.24 -0.26 -0.65
C GLY A 470 48.70 -0.91 0.63
N LEU A 471 48.55 -2.25 0.64
CA LEU A 471 48.03 -3.00 1.78
C LEU A 471 49.12 -3.47 2.75
N PHE A 472 50.28 -3.86 2.23
CA PHE A 472 51.34 -4.50 3.02
C PHE A 472 52.60 -3.66 3.21
N GLY A 473 52.77 -2.56 2.47
CA GLY A 473 53.99 -1.76 2.47
C GLY A 473 55.23 -2.59 2.18
N ASP A 474 56.29 -2.39 2.98
CA ASP A 474 57.59 -3.07 2.86
C ASP A 474 57.57 -4.56 3.25
N SER A 475 56.46 -5.02 3.81
CA SER A 475 56.25 -6.40 4.24
C SER A 475 55.89 -7.33 3.09
N TYR A 476 55.63 -6.83 1.88
CA TYR A 476 55.33 -7.65 0.69
C TYR A 476 56.48 -7.68 -0.32
N ALA A 477 56.75 -8.87 -0.85
CA ALA A 477 57.65 -9.08 -1.97
C ALA A 477 56.95 -9.92 -3.05
N ALA A 478 56.80 -9.33 -4.24
CA ALA A 478 56.16 -9.99 -5.39
C ALA A 478 56.98 -11.16 -5.95
N ARG A 479 58.31 -11.03 -5.92
CA ARG A 479 59.28 -12.04 -6.37
C ARG A 479 60.42 -12.17 -5.38
N GLU A 480 61.07 -13.32 -5.42
CA GLU A 480 62.32 -13.57 -4.71
C GLU A 480 63.52 -12.87 -5.34
N SER A 481 64.59 -12.72 -4.56
CA SER A 481 65.83 -12.08 -5.05
C SER A 481 66.47 -12.87 -6.19
N GLU A 482 67.19 -12.19 -7.09
CA GLU A 482 67.88 -12.80 -8.24
C GLU A 482 68.89 -13.90 -7.83
N THR A 483 69.53 -13.72 -6.66
CA THR A 483 70.43 -14.71 -6.06
C THR A 483 69.71 -16.00 -5.63
N VAL A 484 68.46 -15.90 -5.18
CA VAL A 484 67.60 -17.05 -4.85
C VAL A 484 67.08 -17.70 -6.13
N ALA A 485 66.76 -16.91 -7.14
CA ALA A 485 66.19 -17.40 -8.40
C ALA A 485 67.18 -18.24 -9.22
N THR A 486 68.48 -17.97 -9.10
CA THR A 486 69.55 -18.67 -9.84
C THR A 486 70.06 -19.94 -9.13
N ASN A 487 69.88 -20.06 -7.81
CA ASN A 487 70.35 -21.21 -7.03
C ASN A 487 69.31 -22.35 -6.98
N ARG A 488 69.68 -23.55 -7.41
CA ARG A 488 68.80 -24.75 -7.42
C ARG A 488 68.27 -25.09 -6.02
N ARG A 489 69.13 -25.13 -5.00
CA ARG A 489 68.75 -25.48 -3.61
C ARG A 489 67.78 -24.45 -3.01
N ALA A 490 67.95 -23.17 -3.34
CA ALA A 490 67.08 -22.10 -2.88
C ALA A 490 65.70 -22.14 -3.53
N ARG A 491 65.63 -22.55 -4.80
CA ARG A 491 64.37 -22.78 -5.54
C ARG A 491 63.59 -23.97 -5.01
N ASP A 492 64.28 -25.06 -4.70
CA ASP A 492 63.65 -26.28 -4.18
C ASP A 492 62.95 -26.02 -2.83
N LEU A 493 63.55 -25.20 -1.96
CA LEU A 493 62.94 -24.80 -0.67
C LEU A 493 61.64 -23.99 -0.80
N ARG A 494 61.40 -23.36 -1.96
CA ARG A 494 60.21 -22.51 -2.23
C ARG A 494 59.21 -23.21 -3.15
N THR A 495 59.40 -24.52 -3.34
CA THR A 495 58.53 -25.35 -4.15
C THR A 495 57.73 -26.25 -3.23
N PHE A 496 56.41 -26.16 -3.32
CA PHE A 496 55.48 -26.85 -2.44
C PHE A 496 54.55 -27.74 -3.26
N ASN A 497 54.12 -28.87 -2.69
CA ASN A 497 53.15 -29.73 -3.34
C ASN A 497 51.74 -29.16 -3.16
N TYR A 498 51.10 -28.75 -4.26
CA TYR A 498 49.72 -28.28 -4.29
C TYR A 498 48.95 -29.04 -5.38
N SER A 499 47.84 -29.69 -5.00
CA SER A 499 47.02 -30.51 -5.90
C SER A 499 47.79 -31.60 -6.68
N GLY A 500 48.87 -32.14 -6.12
CA GLY A 500 49.71 -33.18 -6.74
C GLY A 500 50.82 -32.64 -7.63
N GLU A 501 50.92 -31.33 -7.80
CA GLU A 501 51.94 -30.66 -8.60
C GLU A 501 52.94 -29.90 -7.71
N SER A 502 54.20 -29.84 -8.14
CA SER A 502 55.24 -29.06 -7.48
C SER A 502 55.17 -27.61 -7.94
N VAL A 503 54.62 -26.73 -7.09
CA VAL A 503 54.39 -25.32 -7.42
C VAL A 503 55.36 -24.41 -6.67
N ARG A 504 56.05 -23.55 -7.42
CA ARG A 504 56.99 -22.57 -6.87
C ARG A 504 56.24 -21.31 -6.40
N MET A 505 56.42 -20.94 -5.14
CA MET A 505 55.78 -19.77 -4.53
C MET A 505 56.83 -18.68 -4.25
N GLU A 506 56.94 -17.71 -5.17
CA GLU A 506 57.92 -16.61 -5.05
C GLU A 506 57.40 -15.43 -4.23
N SER A 507 56.08 -15.20 -4.29
CA SER A 507 55.42 -14.14 -3.55
C SER A 507 55.41 -14.46 -2.06
N HIS A 508 55.84 -13.50 -1.25
CA HIS A 508 55.92 -13.71 0.18
C HIS A 508 55.73 -12.45 1.01
N LEU A 509 55.24 -12.67 2.23
CA LEU A 509 55.20 -11.67 3.28
C LEU A 509 56.40 -11.82 4.20
N ARG A 510 56.86 -10.70 4.77
CA ARG A 510 58.05 -10.65 5.63
C ARG A 510 57.87 -9.74 6.82
N VAL A 511 58.38 -10.19 7.96
CA VAL A 511 58.59 -9.39 9.17
C VAL A 511 60.03 -9.61 9.64
N GLY A 512 60.74 -8.54 9.98
CA GLY A 512 62.12 -8.59 10.49
C GLY A 512 63.21 -8.77 9.42
N VAL A 513 64.45 -8.40 9.83
CA VAL A 513 65.69 -8.44 9.03
C VAL A 513 66.57 -9.61 9.52
N LYS A 514 67.39 -10.14 8.60
CA LYS A 514 67.78 -11.55 8.39
C LYS A 514 68.56 -12.30 9.49
N ASP A 515 68.82 -11.75 10.67
CA ASP A 515 69.83 -12.33 11.60
C ASP A 515 69.30 -12.92 12.92
N SER A 516 67.99 -12.83 13.22
CA SER A 516 67.42 -13.50 14.40
C SER A 516 66.18 -14.33 14.07
N ILE A 517 66.22 -15.60 14.47
CA ILE A 517 65.13 -16.57 14.29
C ILE A 517 63.89 -16.16 15.09
N ALA A 518 64.06 -15.50 16.25
CA ALA A 518 62.96 -15.09 17.12
C ALA A 518 62.21 -13.85 16.59
N THR A 519 62.86 -13.05 15.73
CA THR A 519 62.30 -11.79 15.22
C THR A 519 61.99 -11.80 13.73
N THR A 520 62.24 -12.91 13.03
CA THR A 520 62.11 -13.01 11.57
C THR A 520 61.04 -14.01 11.16
N TRP A 521 60.03 -13.53 10.44
CA TRP A 521 58.97 -14.35 9.87
C TRP A 521 58.86 -14.17 8.37
N ARG A 522 58.55 -15.26 7.66
CA ARG A 522 58.27 -15.30 6.23
C ARG A 522 57.04 -16.16 5.96
N CYS A 523 56.17 -15.71 5.05
CA CYS A 523 55.03 -16.48 4.58
C CYS A 523 54.99 -16.52 3.06
N HIS A 524 55.19 -17.71 2.48
CA HIS A 524 55.15 -17.92 1.02
C HIS A 524 53.76 -18.37 0.59
N PHE A 525 53.25 -17.74 -0.46
CA PHE A 525 51.90 -18.01 -0.93
C PHE A 525 51.77 -17.87 -2.45
N LEU A 526 50.65 -18.35 -2.97
CA LEU A 526 50.25 -18.30 -4.37
C LEU A 526 48.78 -17.87 -4.48
N TRP A 527 48.45 -17.13 -5.54
CA TRP A 527 47.07 -16.92 -5.95
C TRP A 527 46.65 -17.96 -6.99
N ASP A 528 45.66 -18.80 -6.64
CA ASP A 528 44.98 -19.70 -7.58
C ASP A 528 43.77 -18.95 -8.16
N SER A 529 43.92 -18.44 -9.38
CA SER A 529 42.87 -17.70 -10.08
C SER A 529 41.71 -18.59 -10.53
N VAL A 530 41.90 -19.90 -10.66
CA VAL A 530 40.85 -20.84 -11.08
C VAL A 530 39.92 -21.12 -9.90
N ARG A 531 40.48 -21.42 -8.73
CA ARG A 531 39.71 -21.69 -7.51
C ARG A 531 39.40 -20.42 -6.70
N GLN A 532 39.94 -19.27 -7.12
CA GLN A 532 39.83 -17.98 -6.42
C GLN A 532 40.29 -18.08 -4.97
N ARG A 533 41.44 -18.70 -4.73
CA ARG A 533 42.00 -18.96 -3.40
C ARG A 533 43.45 -18.55 -3.28
N ILE A 534 43.83 -18.10 -2.09
CA ILE A 534 45.22 -17.91 -1.71
C ILE A 534 45.72 -19.20 -1.08
N VAL A 535 46.76 -19.80 -1.66
CA VAL A 535 47.38 -21.03 -1.18
C VAL A 535 48.63 -20.67 -0.40
N ILE A 536 48.71 -21.04 0.88
CA ILE A 536 49.87 -20.78 1.75
C ILE A 536 50.74 -22.03 1.83
N GLY A 537 51.97 -21.95 1.33
CA GLY A 537 52.92 -23.07 1.31
C GLY A 537 53.91 -23.09 2.49
N HIS A 538 54.23 -21.92 3.06
CA HIS A 538 55.13 -21.77 4.21
C HIS A 538 54.68 -20.62 5.08
N CYS A 539 54.74 -20.77 6.41
CA CYS A 539 54.45 -19.70 7.37
C CYS A 539 55.32 -19.89 8.61
N GLY A 540 56.51 -19.30 8.63
CA GLY A 540 57.47 -19.56 9.69
C GLY A 540 58.79 -18.85 9.52
N LYS A 541 59.88 -19.50 9.92
CA LYS A 541 61.25 -18.96 9.86
C LYS A 541 61.67 -18.66 8.41
N HIS A 542 62.71 -17.84 8.25
CA HIS A 542 63.31 -17.59 6.93
C HIS A 542 63.86 -18.88 6.32
N LEU A 543 63.53 -19.15 5.05
CA LEU A 543 64.07 -20.27 4.27
C LEU A 543 65.46 -19.93 3.71
N ASP A 544 66.49 -20.12 4.53
CA ASP A 544 67.88 -19.87 4.14
C ASP A 544 68.45 -21.06 3.33
N PHE A 545 69.34 -20.74 2.39
CA PHE A 545 69.95 -21.67 1.46
C PHE A 545 71.49 -21.63 1.50
N ARG A 546 72.05 -20.85 2.43
CA ARG A 546 73.48 -20.81 2.72
C ARG A 546 74.00 -22.11 3.31
#